data_AF-A0A971YBS0-F1
#
_entry.id   AF-A0A971YBS0-F1
#
_cell.length_a   1.000
_cell.length_b   1.000
_cell.length_c   1.000
_cell.angle_alpha   90.00
_cell.angle_beta   90.00
_cell.angle_gamma   90.00
#
_symmetry.space_group_name_H-M   'P 1'
#
loop_
_entity.id
_entity.type
_entity.pdbx_description
1 polymer ?
#
loop_
_entity_poly.entity_id
_entity_poly.type
_entity_poly.pdbx_seq_one_letter_code
_entity_poly.pdbx_strand_id
1 'polypeptide(L)' 'MGVDASWHLRFGRKDKQVFWVQPKVVPQLENILYIEPDWTLTQTQVGDVIRAEFVRTKKT' A
#
# COMPACT_ATOMS: atom_id res chain seq x y z
N MET A 1 13.62 8.57 13.85
CA MET A 1 13.73 7.96 12.51
C MET A 1 12.86 6.72 12.51
N GLY A 2 11.64 6.79 11.98
CA GLY A 2 10.71 5.67 11.95
C GLY A 2 11.01 4.80 10.74
N VAL A 3 11.37 3.54 10.97
CA VAL A 3 11.63 2.58 9.89
C VAL A 3 10.27 2.04 9.44
N ASP A 4 9.73 2.60 8.36
CA ASP A 4 8.54 2.03 7.73
C ASP A 4 8.92 0.67 7.13
N ALA A 5 8.24 -0.39 7.56
CA ALA A 5 8.53 -1.75 7.11
C ALA A 5 7.66 -2.08 5.88
N SER A 6 8.29 -2.33 4.73
CA SER A 6 7.63 -2.79 3.51
C SER A 6 7.92 -4.28 3.26
N TRP A 7 6.89 -5.03 2.89
CA TRP A 7 7.02 -6.46 2.56
C TRP A 7 6.54 -6.68 1.12
N HIS A 8 7.44 -7.16 0.26
CA HIS A 8 7.11 -7.57 -1.11
C HIS A 8 6.79 -9.07 -1.12
N LEU A 9 5.52 -9.43 -0.90
CA LEU A 9 5.06 -10.81 -1.00
C LEU A 9 4.76 -11.14 -2.47
N ARG A 10 5.75 -11.65 -3.23
CA ARG A 10 5.54 -12.11 -4.61
C ARG A 10 4.89 -13.50 -4.62
N PHE A 11 3.57 -13.56 -4.71
CA PHE A 11 2.83 -14.79 -4.95
C PHE A 11 1.88 -14.62 -6.16
N GLY A 12 2.42 -14.77 -7.37
CA GLY A 12 1.65 -14.87 -8.63
C GLY A 12 1.05 -13.56 -9.18
N ARG A 13 0.45 -13.63 -10.39
CA ARG A 13 -0.12 -12.54 -11.24
C ARG A 13 -1.17 -11.60 -10.60
N LYS A 14 -1.37 -11.65 -9.28
CA LYS A 14 -2.22 -10.75 -8.49
C LYS A 14 -1.32 -10.00 -7.51
N ASP A 15 -0.42 -9.19 -8.05
CA ASP A 15 0.57 -8.46 -7.25
C ASP A 15 -0.14 -7.62 -6.20
N LYS A 16 0.10 -7.98 -4.93
CA LYS A 16 -0.40 -7.29 -3.74
C LYS A 16 0.81 -6.81 -2.94
N GLN A 17 0.94 -5.51 -2.77
CA GLN A 17 1.95 -4.91 -1.90
C GLN A 17 1.28 -4.49 -0.60
N VAL A 18 1.91 -4.80 0.53
CA VAL A 18 1.38 -4.45 1.86
C VAL A 18 2.42 -3.66 2.62
N PHE A 19 2.00 -2.50 3.11
CA PHE A 19 2.81 -1.58 3.91
C PHE A 19 2.17 -1.43 5.28
N TRP A 20 3.00 -1.36 6.31
CA TRP A 20 2.60 -1.00 7.66
C TRP A 20 3.23 0.35 7.97
N VAL A 21 2.40 1.40 7.97
CA VAL A 21 2.87 2.78 8.04
C VAL A 21 2.23 3.53 9.19
N GLN A 22 2.88 4.62 9.60
CA GLN A 22 2.24 5.56 10.52
C GLN A 22 1.13 6.37 9.81
N PRO A 23 0.08 6.82 10.51
CA PRO A 23 -1.02 7.60 9.92
C PRO A 23 -0.57 8.83 9.13
N LYS A 24 0.50 9.50 9.57
CA LYS A 24 1.07 10.67 8.89
C LYS A 24 1.63 10.39 7.48
N VAL A 25 1.88 9.14 7.14
CA VAL A 25 2.45 8.70 5.85
C VAL A 25 1.35 8.39 4.83
N VAL A 26 0.08 8.26 5.26
CA VAL A 26 -1.07 8.00 4.37
C VAL A 26 -1.17 8.96 3.19
N PRO A 27 -1.03 10.29 3.35
CA PRO A 27 -1.10 11.21 2.21
C PRO A 27 -0.04 10.92 1.14
N GLN A 28 1.13 10.40 1.53
CA GLN A 28 2.18 10.00 0.60
C GLN A 28 1.83 8.73 -0.15
N LEU A 29 1.11 7.79 0.48
CA LEU A 29 0.62 6.58 -0.17
C LEU A 29 -0.48 6.88 -1.19
N GLU A 30 -1.36 7.83 -0.90
CA GLU A 30 -2.41 8.27 -1.84
C GLU A 30 -1.80 8.97 -3.07
N ASN A 31 -0.70 9.72 -2.89
CA ASN A 31 0.01 10.34 -4.00
C ASN A 31 0.51 9.33 -5.05
N ILE A 32 0.83 8.10 -4.64
CA ILE A 32 1.30 7.04 -5.55
C ILE A 32 0.20 6.70 -6.58
N LEU A 33 -1.08 6.79 -6.21
CA LEU A 33 -2.19 6.50 -7.13
C LEU A 33 -2.30 7.49 -8.29
N TYR A 34 -1.74 8.70 -8.16
CA TYR A 34 -1.67 9.66 -9.26
C TYR A 34 -0.61 9.31 -10.30
N ILE A 35 0.44 8.59 -9.89
CA ILE A 35 1.55 8.18 -10.76
C ILE A 35 1.24 6.82 -11.40
N GLU A 36 0.64 5.91 -10.63
CA GLU A 36 0.35 4.53 -11.03
C GLU A 36 -1.15 4.24 -10.85
N PRO A 37 -2.02 4.71 -11.77
CA PRO A 37 -3.48 4.63 -11.64
C PRO A 37 -4.03 3.20 -11.83
N ASP A 38 -3.19 2.26 -12.23
CA ASP A 38 -3.51 0.84 -12.33
C ASP A 38 -3.35 0.10 -11.00
N TRP A 39 -3.23 0.83 -9.90
CA TRP A 39 -3.25 0.30 -8.55
C TRP A 39 -4.42 0.87 -7.76
N THR A 40 -4.92 0.08 -6.82
CA THR A 40 -5.91 0.49 -5.82
C THR A 40 -5.32 0.37 -4.43
N LEU A 41 -5.58 1.35 -3.57
CA LEU A 41 -5.14 1.38 -2.18
C LEU A 41 -6.32 1.07 -1.25
N THR A 42 -6.15 0.08 -0.38
CA THR A 42 -7.06 -0.16 0.77
C THR A 42 -6.32 0.10 2.07
N GLN A 43 -6.93 0.83 2.99
CA GLN A 43 -6.33 1.18 4.28
C GLN A 43 -7.11 0.53 5.41
N THR A 44 -6.42 -0.02 6.40
CA THR A 44 -7.03 -0.57 7.61
C THR A 44 -6.22 -0.15 8.83
N GLN A 45 -6.86 0.51 9.79
CA GLN A 45 -6.23 0.87 11.06
C GLN A 45 -6.01 -0.41 11.90
N VAL A 46 -4.79 -0.62 12.39
CA VAL A 46 -4.43 -1.76 13.24
C VAL A 46 -3.55 -1.24 14.39
N GLY A 47 -4.18 -0.99 15.55
CA GLY A 47 -3.49 -0.35 16.67
C GLY A 47 -3.01 1.06 16.28
N ASP A 48 -1.71 1.30 16.45
CA ASP A 48 -1.08 2.61 16.17
C ASP A 48 -0.61 2.79 14.72
N VAL A 49 -0.75 1.76 13.89
CA VAL A 49 -0.28 1.75 12.50
C VAL A 49 -1.44 1.50 11.54
N ILE A 50 -1.22 1.87 10.28
CA ILE A 50 -2.13 1.61 9.18
C ILE A 50 -1.52 0.54 8.29
N ARG A 51 -2.32 -0.49 8.05
CA ARG A 51 -2.06 -1.49 7.03
C ARG A 51 -2.59 -0.96 5.71
N ALA A 52 -1.68 -0.61 4.81
CA ALA A 52 -1.97 -0.15 3.46
C ALA A 52 -1.73 -1.27 2.46
N GLU A 53 -2.76 -1.66 1.72
CA GLU A 53 -2.68 -2.67 0.68
C GLU A 53 -2.82 -2.04 -0.70
N PHE A 54 -1.79 -2.18 -1.53
CA PHE A 54 -1.86 -1.86 -2.94
C PHE A 54 -2.12 -3.12 -3.76
N VAL A 55 -3.16 -3.10 -4.59
CA VAL A 55 -3.50 -4.20 -5.49
C VAL A 55 -3.56 -3.68 -6.91
N ARG A 56 -2.89 -4.35 -7.86
CA ARG A 56 -3.04 -3.97 -9.28
C ARG A 56 -4.47 -4.23 -9.74
N THR A 57 -5.11 -3.20 -10.29
CA THR A 57 -6.35 -3.35 -11.05
C THR A 57 -6.01 -4.16 -12.29
N LYS A 58 -6.73 -5.27 -12.50
CA LYS A 58 -6.56 -6.12 -13.67
C LYS A 58 -6.79 -5.23 -14.92
N LYS A 59 -5.73 -4.91 -15.68
CA LYS A 59 -5.90 -4.39 -17.03
C LYS A 59 -6.49 -5.54 -17.85
N THR A 60 -7.78 -5.44 -18.14
CA THR A 60 -8.48 -6.32 -19.09
C THR A 60 -7.80 -6.25 -20.46
#